data_AF-A0A081HUF5-F1
#
_entry.id   AF-A0A081HUF5-F1
#
_cell.length_a   1.000
_cell.length_b   1.000
_cell.length_c   1.000
_cell.angle_alpha   90.00
_cell.angle_beta   90.00
_cell.angle_gamma   90.00
#
_symmetry.space_group_name_H-M   'P 1'
#
loop_
_entity.id
_entity.type
_entity.pdbx_description
1 polymer ?
#
loop_
_entity_poly.entity_id
_entity_poly.type
_entity_poly.pdbx_seq_one_letter_code
_entity_poly.pdbx_strand_id
1 'polypeptide(L)' 'MDNPTKPSDLSKLNIPTELHQRARAAVRIVERVTGRRYTIAQFTREAFVAQLRVIEHDYNDGREILPDPQPLEPGRR' A
#
# COMPACT_ATOMS: atom_id res chain seq x y z
N MET A 1 -19.94 -4.93 12.64
CA MET A 1 -19.48 -3.91 13.60
C MET A 1 -18.02 -3.63 13.26
N ASP A 2 -17.74 -2.60 12.45
CA ASP A 2 -16.37 -2.19 12.14
C ASP A 2 -15.76 -1.59 13.40
N ASN A 3 -14.87 -2.36 14.05
CA ASN A 3 -14.08 -1.82 15.14
C ASN A 3 -13.03 -0.87 14.52
N PRO A 4 -12.94 0.38 14.94
CA PRO A 4 -11.95 1.30 14.38
C PRO A 4 -10.55 0.74 14.66
N THR A 5 -9.75 0.58 13.60
CA THR A 5 -8.35 0.15 13.66
C THR A 5 -7.62 0.99 14.71
N LYS A 6 -7.06 0.35 15.74
CA LYS A 6 -6.34 1.09 16.78
C LYS A 6 -5.05 1.64 16.17
N PRO A 7 -4.52 2.78 16.67
CA PRO A 7 -3.23 3.30 16.18
C PRO A 7 -2.08 2.29 16.29
N SER A 8 -2.16 1.34 17.23
CA SER A 8 -1.23 0.21 17.39
C SER A 8 -1.27 -0.80 16.24
N ASP A 9 -2.35 -0.81 15.46
CA ASP A 9 -2.60 -1.78 14.39
C ASP A 9 -2.16 -1.22 13.02
N LEU A 10 -1.55 -0.03 13.01
CA LEU A 10 -1.04 0.64 11.81
C LEU A 10 0.46 0.38 11.64
N SER A 11 0.83 -0.19 10.51
CA SER A 11 2.24 -0.33 10.11
C SER A 11 2.78 0.97 9.51
N LYS A 12 4.07 1.24 9.74
CA LYS A 12 4.82 2.34 9.11
C LYS A 12 5.90 1.74 8.22
N LEU A 13 6.05 2.29 7.03
CA LEU A 13 7.08 1.87 6.07
C LEU A 13 8.00 3.03 5.75
N ASN A 14 9.31 2.75 5.75
CA ASN A 14 10.31 3.69 5.26
C ASN A 14 10.36 3.61 3.73
N ILE A 15 10.17 4.75 3.07
CA ILE A 15 10.26 4.88 1.62
C ILE A 15 11.18 6.05 1.26
N PRO A 16 11.90 5.99 0.12
CA PRO A 16 12.70 7.11 -0.34
C PRO A 16 11.86 8.39 -0.45
N THR A 17 12.43 9.51 0.00
CA THR A 17 11.72 10.80 0.06
C THR A 17 11.16 11.23 -1.29
N GLU A 18 11.93 11.04 -2.37
CA GLU A 18 11.50 11.38 -3.72
C GLU A 18 10.30 10.53 -4.17
N LEU A 19 10.30 9.22 -3.87
CA LEU A 19 9.19 8.35 -4.21
C LEU A 19 7.91 8.78 -3.48
N HIS A 20 8.02 9.16 -2.21
CA HIS A 20 6.89 9.73 -1.46
C HIS A 20 6.40 11.06 -2.07
N GLN A 21 7.30 11.92 -2.53
CA GLN A 21 6.93 13.16 -3.22
C GLN A 21 6.15 12.88 -4.52
N ARG A 22 6.61 11.90 -5.32
CA ARG A 22 5.91 11.47 -6.54
C ARG A 22 4.53 10.90 -6.23
N ALA A 23 4.40 10.10 -5.17
CA ALA A 23 3.09 9.60 -4.72
C ALA A 23 2.13 10.74 -4.33
N ARG A 24 2.61 11.79 -3.64
CA ARG A 24 1.80 12.99 -3.37
C ARG A 24 1.37 13.72 -4.64
N ALA A 25 2.26 13.81 -5.63
CA ALA A 25 1.93 14.42 -6.92
C ALA A 25 0.83 13.63 -7.66
N ALA A 26 0.94 12.30 -7.69
CA ALA A 26 -0.06 11.42 -8.29
C ALA A 26 -1.43 11.60 -7.64
N VAL A 27 -1.49 11.62 -6.30
CA VAL A 27 -2.74 11.86 -5.56
C VAL A 27 -3.39 13.19 -5.96
N ARG A 28 -2.61 14.28 -5.98
CA ARG A 28 -3.13 15.61 -6.38
C ARG A 28 -3.67 15.63 -7.81
N ILE A 29 -3.07 14.87 -8.72
CA ILE A 29 -3.55 14.76 -10.11
C ILE A 29 -4.93 14.08 -10.12
N VAL A 30 -5.08 12.95 -9.41
CA VAL A 30 -6.36 12.23 -9.33
C VAL A 30 -7.46 13.09 -8.73
N GLU A 31 -7.19 13.79 -7.61
CA GLU A 31 -8.17 14.69 -7.00
C GLU A 31 -8.59 15.80 -7.96
N ARG A 32 -7.64 16.41 -8.68
CA ARG A 32 -7.92 17.47 -9.67
C ARG A 32 -8.78 16.98 -10.83
N VAL A 33 -8.48 15.78 -11.36
CA VAL A 33 -9.19 15.23 -12.53
C VAL A 33 -10.57 14.75 -12.17
N THR A 34 -10.74 14.13 -11.00
CA THR A 34 -12.00 13.47 -10.62
C THR A 34 -12.91 14.35 -9.78
N GLY A 35 -12.38 15.42 -9.18
CA GLY A 35 -13.09 16.24 -8.19
C GLY A 35 -13.40 15.50 -6.88
N ARG A 36 -12.88 14.28 -6.70
CA ARG A 36 -13.13 13.45 -5.51
C ARG A 36 -11.91 13.45 -4.61
N ARG A 37 -12.17 13.39 -3.30
CA ARG A 37 -11.11 13.20 -2.30
C ARG A 37 -10.42 11.86 -2.56
N TYR A 38 -9.10 11.90 -2.69
CA TYR A 38 -8.26 10.72 -2.88
C TYR A 38 -7.04 10.90 -1.98
N THR A 39 -6.80 9.94 -1.08
CA THR A 39 -5.80 10.11 -0.03
C THR A 39 -4.53 9.33 -0.33
N ILE A 40 -3.40 9.75 0.25
CA ILE A 40 -2.15 8.98 0.17
C ILE A 40 -2.31 7.57 0.75
N ALA A 41 -3.15 7.40 1.78
CA ALA A 41 -3.44 6.09 2.35
C ALA A 41 -4.22 5.20 1.36
N GLN A 42 -5.18 5.78 0.63
CA GLN A 42 -5.92 5.07 -0.41
C GLN A 42 -4.99 4.69 -1.58
N PHE A 43 -4.19 5.63 -2.08
CA PHE A 43 -3.17 5.36 -3.10
C PHE A 43 -2.26 4.20 -2.71
N THR A 44 -1.72 4.23 -1.50
CA THR A 44 -0.80 3.20 -1.03
C THR A 44 -1.50 1.84 -0.86
N ARG A 45 -2.75 1.82 -0.35
CA ARG A 45 -3.53 0.58 -0.25
C ARG A 45 -3.80 -0.03 -1.63
N GLU A 46 -4.23 0.79 -2.60
CA GLU A 46 -4.50 0.35 -3.96
C GLU A 46 -3.23 -0.16 -4.65
N ALA A 47 -2.09 0.53 -4.45
CA ALA A 47 -0.79 0.09 -4.96
C ALA A 47 -0.36 -1.25 -4.36
N PHE A 48 -0.54 -1.47 -3.05
CA PHE A 48 -0.26 -2.77 -2.43
C PHE A 48 -1.16 -3.88 -2.98
N VAL A 49 -2.46 -3.65 -3.08
CA VAL A 49 -3.40 -4.64 -3.64
C VAL A 49 -3.04 -4.98 -5.08
N ALA A 50 -2.69 -3.98 -5.89
CA ALA A 50 -2.27 -4.19 -7.27
C ALA A 50 -1.00 -5.06 -7.34
N GLN A 51 0.01 -4.76 -6.52
CA GLN A 51 1.26 -5.53 -6.52
C GLN A 51 1.07 -6.94 -5.96
N LEU A 52 0.23 -7.13 -4.94
CA LEU A 52 -0.10 -8.46 -4.41
C LEU A 52 -0.73 -9.33 -5.50
N ARG A 53 -1.65 -8.79 -6.30
CA ARG A 53 -2.26 -9.53 -7.43
C ARG A 53 -1.24 -9.95 -8.49
N VAL A 54 -0.25 -9.10 -8.77
CA VAL A 54 0.86 -9.48 -9.66
C VAL A 54 1.63 -10.65 -9.05
N ILE A 55 1.92 -10.59 -7.75
CA ILE A 55 2.68 -11.65 -7.08
C ILE A 55 1.87 -12.96 -7.00
N GLU A 56 0.57 -12.88 -6.71
CA GLU A 56 -0.34 -14.03 -6.72
C GLU A 56 -0.30 -14.75 -8.07
N HIS A 57 -0.43 -13.98 -9.15
CA HIS A 57 -0.39 -14.51 -10.51
C HIS A 57 0.97 -15.13 -10.84
N ASP A 58 2.04 -14.36 -10.66
CA ASP A 58 3.37 -14.71 -11.18
C ASP A 58 4.09 -15.75 -10.32
N TYR A 59 3.80 -15.81 -9.02
CA TYR A 59 4.58 -16.57 -8.04
C TYR A 59 3.76 -17.45 -7.09
N ASN A 60 2.43 -17.37 -7.08
CA ASN A 60 1.58 -18.16 -6.18
C ASN A 60 0.54 -19.02 -6.92
N ASP A 61 0.77 -19.33 -8.20
CA ASP A 61 -0.15 -20.09 -9.06
C ASP A 61 -1.55 -19.48 -9.13
N GLY A 62 -1.65 -18.15 -9.05
CA GLY A 62 -2.93 -17.42 -9.00
C GLY A 62 -3.71 -17.58 -7.69
N ARG A 63 -3.13 -18.19 -6.65
CA ARG A 63 -3.76 -18.32 -5.33
C ARG A 63 -3.59 -17.04 -4.52
N GLU A 64 -4.59 -16.75 -3.69
CA GLU A 64 -4.57 -15.61 -2.77
C GLU A 64 -3.39 -15.68 -1.78
N ILE A 65 -2.72 -14.55 -1.54
CA ILE A 65 -1.69 -14.43 -0.50
C ILE A 65 -2.38 -14.12 0.84
N LEU A 66 -2.27 -15.05 1.80
CA LEU A 66 -2.82 -14.88 3.14
C LEU A 66 -1.90 -14.05 4.03
N PRO A 67 -2.43 -13.36 5.07
CA PRO A 67 -1.61 -12.63 6.03
C PRO A 67 -0.60 -13.55 6.73
N ASP A 68 0.66 -13.09 6.81
CA ASP A 68 1.73 -13.73 7.57
C ASP A 68 2.16 -12.82 8.74
N PRO A 69 2.03 -13.26 10.00
CA PRO A 69 2.45 -12.46 11.16
C PRO A 69 3.97 -12.47 11.38
N GLN A 70 4.72 -13.33 10.70
CA GLN A 70 6.18 -13.42 10.85
C GLN A 70 6.86 -12.23 10.17
N PRO A 71 7.65 -11.41 10.90
CA PRO A 71 8.39 -10.32 10.28
C PRO A 71 9.41 -10.82 9.27
N LEU A 72 9.61 -10.07 8.19
CA LEU A 72 10.72 -10.30 7.27
C LEU A 72 12.04 -9.99 7.99
N GLU A 73 13.09 -10.74 7.63
CA GLU A 73 14.46 -10.41 8.04
C GLU A 73 14.82 -9.00 7.60
N PRO A 74 15.62 -8.25 8.39
CA PRO A 74 16.05 -6.92 8.01
C PRO A 74 16.71 -6.92 6.62
N GLY A 75 16.27 -6.01 5.76
CA GLY A 75 16.90 -5.83 4.45
C GLY A 75 18.39 -5.49 4.58
N ARG A 76 19.22 -6.01 3.67
CA ARG A 76 20.63 -5.63 3.58
C ARG A 76 20.73 -4.13 3.21
N ARG A 77 21.51 -3.39 3.99
CA ARG A 77 21.83 -1.97 3.72
C ARG A 77 22.93 -1.85 2.69
#